data_AF-A0AA36N761-F1
#
_entry.id   AF-A0AA36N761-F1
#
_cell.length_a   1.000
_cell.length_b   1.000
_cell.length_c   1.000
_cell.angle_alpha   90.00
_cell.angle_beta   90.00
_cell.angle_gamma   90.00
#
_symmetry.space_group_name_H-M   'P 1'
#
loop_
_entity.id
_entity.type
_entity.pdbx_description
1 polymer ?
#
loop_
_entity_poly.entity_id
_entity_poly.type
_entity_poly.pdbx_seq_one_letter_code
_entity_poly.pdbx_strand_id
1 'polypeptide(L)'
;MAKRQVSVALLGPEGCGKTTALAKLCDLQGAFKAEEHSQCQDLAWELGRPAYRHGWMLDRLREERELGSTLVPGLQSFQSESCSYSAFDTPGREALAAKFLSAASLADVAVLVVSAAAGEWELAAESGRVKELALDSFTMGIKNVVVWVTKMDDFTVQFSQSRYDEIKKAVPAFLKDVGYKLKDVPVVPIAGLSGQNLNAKSTEMPWYAGHSALESLDALGEMNRPAEKPLRLPVLKVHDQPEAGPVVIGRVETGTIRPGIKVIFAPGGLVAEVKSVHKAGVKASDAREGEVVSVSLSGVEASELRKGMVISGSTDPASDAETFLAQVVVFEHPGQIRAGYCPAIAVHTTQVPCEFEELLSRVDRKTGKDAEAKPASARSGEVVTVKMRPRALVCVETFSSYPPLGRFAIRDHGRTIGVGVIKEVSKKAVPKRSESFDECVEKRKAPNSRRTISTHCTVGPNGKPSFTELFPLSHLEGPDGERYSLVAIKLHTGRTHQIRVHMLSIGHPLVTDAKYAEERLTTDRAWCPRNFLHTYRLAFRDLPTEKELASTGFGDVQELVTPLPADLRQAMEGLKPLDEVSRSHWQDWLAGEASMLKPFEKYTAEVAE
;
A
#
# COMPACT_ATOMS: atom_id res chain seq x y z
N MET A 1 14.34 -33.73 -6.75
CA MET A 1 15.22 -32.57 -6.49
C MET A 1 14.35 -31.38 -6.11
N ALA A 2 14.82 -30.48 -5.24
CA ALA A 2 14.06 -29.28 -4.90
C ALA A 2 14.02 -28.34 -6.12
N LYS A 3 12.83 -27.90 -6.54
CA LYS A 3 12.67 -26.93 -7.64
C LYS A 3 13.27 -25.59 -7.24
N ARG A 4 13.91 -24.91 -8.18
CA ARG A 4 14.50 -23.59 -7.97
C ARG A 4 13.41 -22.55 -7.71
N GLN A 5 13.50 -21.78 -6.64
CA GLN A 5 12.54 -20.71 -6.33
C GLN A 5 12.94 -19.42 -7.06
N VAL A 6 12.01 -18.86 -7.84
CA VAL A 6 12.21 -17.62 -8.60
C VAL A 6 11.02 -16.70 -8.36
N SER A 7 11.27 -15.43 -8.06
CA SER A 7 10.23 -14.42 -7.94
C SER A 7 10.21 -13.50 -9.16
N VAL A 8 9.03 -13.26 -9.73
CA VAL A 8 8.87 -12.46 -10.95
C VAL A 8 7.88 -11.34 -10.73
N ALA A 9 8.15 -10.13 -11.21
CA ALA A 9 7.20 -9.03 -11.21
C ALA A 9 6.86 -8.64 -12.65
N LEU A 10 5.57 -8.64 -12.99
CA LEU A 10 5.12 -8.13 -14.29
C LEU A 10 5.05 -6.62 -14.23
N LEU A 11 5.68 -5.95 -15.18
CA LEU A 11 5.77 -4.50 -15.29
C LEU A 11 5.20 -4.09 -16.65
N GLY A 12 4.58 -2.93 -16.74
CA GLY A 12 4.09 -2.40 -18.02
C GLY A 12 2.94 -1.41 -17.85
N PRO A 13 2.69 -0.57 -18.86
CA PRO A 13 1.61 0.43 -18.83
C PRO A 13 0.22 -0.16 -18.53
N GLU A 14 -0.75 0.68 -18.17
CA GLU A 14 -2.14 0.25 -18.09
C GLU A 14 -2.62 -0.28 -19.46
N GLY A 15 -3.50 -1.27 -19.47
CA GLY A 15 -4.06 -1.83 -20.70
C GLY A 15 -3.14 -2.77 -21.49
N CYS A 16 -1.84 -2.84 -21.21
CA CYS A 16 -0.93 -3.69 -21.99
C CYS A 16 -1.14 -5.21 -21.82
N GLY A 17 -2.02 -5.68 -20.91
CA GLY A 17 -2.36 -7.12 -20.82
C GLY A 17 -1.49 -7.97 -19.88
N LYS A 18 -0.81 -7.35 -18.90
CA LYS A 18 -0.02 -8.04 -17.84
C LYS A 18 -0.82 -9.13 -17.13
N THR A 19 -1.91 -8.73 -16.49
CA THR A 19 -2.76 -9.58 -15.67
C THR A 19 -3.34 -10.73 -16.48
N THR A 20 -3.80 -10.46 -17.70
CA THR A 20 -4.31 -11.50 -18.61
C THR A 20 -3.22 -12.51 -18.97
N ALA A 21 -2.02 -12.05 -19.35
CA ALA A 21 -0.91 -12.92 -19.72
C ALA A 21 -0.46 -13.79 -18.54
N LEU A 22 -0.29 -13.22 -17.34
CA LEU A 22 0.07 -13.98 -16.14
C LEU A 22 -1.03 -14.96 -15.75
N ALA A 23 -2.28 -14.52 -15.69
CA ALA A 23 -3.39 -15.37 -15.32
C ALA A 23 -3.51 -16.55 -16.29
N LYS A 24 -3.34 -16.32 -17.59
CA LYS A 24 -3.38 -17.40 -18.57
C LYS A 24 -2.18 -18.35 -18.45
N LEU A 25 -0.99 -17.84 -18.18
CA LEU A 25 0.17 -18.70 -17.92
C LEU A 25 -0.03 -19.57 -16.67
N CYS A 26 -0.53 -19.00 -15.58
CA CYS A 26 -0.86 -19.73 -14.34
C CYS A 26 -1.93 -20.81 -14.58
N ASP A 27 -2.98 -20.49 -15.35
CA ASP A 27 -4.02 -21.43 -15.77
C ASP A 27 -3.45 -22.61 -16.58
N LEU A 28 -2.58 -22.32 -17.56
CA LEU A 28 -1.89 -23.34 -18.36
C LEU A 28 -0.94 -24.23 -17.53
N GLN A 29 -0.52 -23.80 -16.34
CA GLN A 29 0.28 -24.59 -15.39
C GLN A 29 -0.58 -25.24 -14.29
N GLY A 30 -1.91 -25.17 -14.38
CA GLY A 30 -2.83 -25.78 -13.41
C GLY A 30 -2.80 -25.13 -12.03
N ALA A 31 -2.46 -23.84 -11.95
CA ALA A 31 -2.33 -23.14 -10.67
C ALA A 31 -3.67 -22.72 -10.03
N PHE A 32 -4.77 -22.80 -10.78
CA PHE A 32 -6.13 -22.45 -10.31
C PHE A 32 -7.01 -23.68 -10.21
N LYS A 33 -8.00 -23.63 -9.31
CA LYS A 33 -9.02 -24.68 -9.18
C LYS A 33 -10.11 -24.52 -10.23
N ALA A 34 -10.73 -25.63 -10.62
CA ALA A 34 -11.84 -25.62 -11.59
C ALA A 34 -13.02 -24.72 -11.17
N GLU A 35 -13.33 -24.66 -9.87
CA GLU A 35 -14.38 -23.80 -9.32
C GLU A 35 -14.08 -22.31 -9.53
N GLU A 36 -12.84 -21.89 -9.32
CA GLU A 36 -12.41 -20.49 -9.52
C GLU A 36 -12.56 -20.09 -10.99
N HIS A 37 -12.31 -21.02 -11.91
CA HIS A 37 -12.48 -20.81 -13.34
C HIS A 37 -13.96 -20.58 -13.70
N SER A 38 -14.87 -21.44 -13.25
CA SER A 38 -16.31 -21.30 -13.52
C SER A 38 -16.84 -19.98 -12.99
N GLN A 39 -16.55 -19.66 -11.72
CA GLN A 39 -17.04 -18.44 -11.08
C GLN A 39 -16.57 -17.17 -11.81
N CYS A 40 -15.31 -17.09 -12.21
CA CYS A 40 -14.78 -15.93 -12.93
C CYS A 40 -15.35 -15.83 -14.34
N GLN A 41 -15.58 -16.97 -15.01
CA GLN A 41 -16.17 -17.01 -16.34
C GLN A 41 -17.63 -16.57 -16.34
N ASP A 42 -18.44 -17.09 -15.41
CA ASP A 42 -19.86 -16.77 -15.28
C ASP A 42 -20.02 -15.28 -14.95
N LEU A 43 -19.26 -14.78 -13.97
CA LEU A 43 -19.30 -13.36 -13.59
C LEU A 43 -18.89 -12.45 -14.77
N ALA A 44 -17.87 -12.84 -15.55
CA ALA A 44 -17.41 -12.05 -16.69
C ALA A 44 -18.45 -12.01 -17.80
N TRP A 45 -19.21 -13.08 -17.97
CA TRP A 45 -20.33 -13.14 -18.89
C TRP A 45 -21.51 -12.28 -18.43
N GLU A 46 -21.92 -12.41 -17.16
CA GLU A 46 -23.00 -11.63 -16.54
C GLU A 46 -22.76 -10.11 -16.63
N LEU A 47 -21.51 -9.68 -16.45
CA LEU A 47 -21.12 -8.28 -16.51
C LEU A 47 -20.75 -7.81 -17.94
N GLY A 48 -20.96 -8.64 -18.96
CA GLY A 48 -20.74 -8.29 -20.37
C GLY A 48 -19.26 -8.06 -20.75
N ARG A 49 -18.32 -8.64 -20.00
CA ARG A 49 -16.87 -8.48 -20.19
C ARG A 49 -16.13 -9.83 -20.34
N PRO A 50 -16.49 -10.68 -21.31
CA PRO A 50 -15.95 -12.05 -21.43
C PRO A 50 -14.43 -12.12 -21.68
N ALA A 51 -13.81 -11.04 -22.19
CA ALA A 51 -12.37 -10.94 -22.37
C ALA A 51 -11.58 -10.86 -21.04
N TYR A 52 -12.25 -10.46 -19.95
CA TYR A 52 -11.63 -10.27 -18.64
C TYR A 52 -11.65 -11.53 -17.77
N ARG A 53 -12.31 -12.61 -18.22
CA ARG A 53 -12.47 -13.87 -17.47
C ARG A 53 -11.17 -14.39 -16.85
N HIS A 54 -10.05 -14.31 -17.59
CA HIS A 54 -8.76 -14.76 -17.10
C HIS A 54 -8.15 -13.75 -16.12
N GLY A 55 -8.21 -12.45 -16.42
CA GLY A 55 -7.68 -11.42 -15.53
C GLY A 55 -8.33 -11.43 -14.14
N TRP A 56 -9.63 -11.72 -14.06
CA TRP A 56 -10.39 -11.76 -12.80
C TRP A 56 -10.03 -12.92 -11.85
N MET A 57 -9.23 -13.88 -12.31
CA MET A 57 -8.61 -14.88 -11.43
C MET A 57 -7.55 -14.25 -10.52
N LEU A 58 -6.92 -13.16 -10.98
CA LEU A 58 -5.93 -12.38 -10.22
C LEU A 58 -6.52 -11.09 -9.63
N ASP A 59 -7.37 -10.38 -10.39
CA ASP A 59 -8.10 -9.20 -9.93
C ASP A 59 -9.28 -9.64 -9.04
N ARG A 60 -9.04 -9.68 -7.73
CA ARG A 60 -10.00 -10.18 -6.73
C ARG A 60 -10.84 -9.07 -6.10
N LEU A 61 -10.40 -7.81 -6.20
CA LEU A 61 -11.17 -6.69 -5.65
C LEU A 61 -12.34 -6.35 -6.57
N ARG A 62 -13.46 -6.00 -5.97
CA ARG A 62 -14.65 -5.56 -6.71
C ARG A 62 -14.33 -4.34 -7.57
N GLU A 63 -13.59 -3.38 -7.03
CA GLU A 63 -13.19 -2.16 -7.71
C GLU A 63 -12.25 -2.44 -8.90
N GLU A 64 -11.38 -3.45 -8.81
CA GLU A 64 -10.52 -3.86 -9.94
C GLU A 64 -11.35 -4.41 -11.10
N ARG A 65 -12.36 -5.22 -10.77
CA ARG A 65 -13.27 -5.82 -11.76
C ARG A 65 -14.17 -4.79 -12.42
N GLU A 66 -14.68 -3.82 -11.65
CA GLU A 66 -15.50 -2.72 -12.17
C GLU A 66 -14.70 -1.77 -13.07
N LEU A 67 -13.47 -1.42 -12.67
CA LEU A 67 -12.60 -0.52 -13.45
C LEU A 67 -11.90 -1.23 -14.61
N GLY A 68 -11.76 -2.56 -14.57
CA GLY A 68 -10.95 -3.31 -15.53
C GLY A 68 -9.45 -3.03 -15.43
N SER A 69 -8.97 -2.65 -14.25
CA SER A 69 -7.55 -2.37 -13.99
C SER A 69 -7.14 -2.85 -12.61
N THR A 70 -5.99 -3.51 -12.53
CA THR A 70 -5.34 -3.89 -11.27
C THR A 70 -5.01 -2.66 -10.43
N LEU A 71 -5.43 -2.69 -9.17
CA LEU A 71 -5.27 -1.61 -8.19
C LEU A 71 -4.28 -2.00 -7.10
N VAL A 72 -4.17 -3.28 -6.75
CA VAL A 72 -3.30 -3.81 -5.70
C VAL A 72 -2.48 -4.96 -6.27
N PRO A 73 -1.19 -5.10 -5.91
CA PRO A 73 -0.40 -6.21 -6.41
C PRO A 73 -0.98 -7.56 -5.99
N GLY A 74 -1.20 -8.43 -6.96
CA GLY A 74 -1.62 -9.82 -6.76
C GLY A 74 -0.39 -10.72 -6.64
N LEU A 75 -0.39 -11.65 -5.69
CA LEU A 75 0.62 -12.70 -5.59
C LEU A 75 0.00 -14.03 -6.00
N GLN A 76 0.54 -14.64 -7.05
CA GLN A 76 0.15 -15.97 -7.50
C GLN A 76 1.39 -16.86 -7.63
N SER A 77 1.28 -18.10 -7.18
CA SER A 77 2.35 -19.10 -7.33
C SER A 77 1.99 -20.10 -8.42
N PHE A 78 2.99 -20.51 -9.20
CA PHE A 78 2.87 -21.59 -10.18
C PHE A 78 4.20 -22.32 -10.31
N GLN A 79 4.24 -23.47 -10.99
CA GLN A 79 5.45 -24.28 -11.12
C GLN A 79 5.68 -24.69 -12.57
N SER A 80 6.94 -24.72 -12.98
CA SER A 80 7.40 -25.45 -14.17
C SER A 80 8.02 -26.79 -13.76
N GLU A 81 8.64 -27.50 -14.70
CA GLU A 81 9.41 -28.71 -14.40
C GLU A 81 10.65 -28.39 -13.54
N SER A 82 11.31 -27.26 -13.80
CA SER A 82 12.59 -26.89 -13.20
C SER A 82 12.46 -25.88 -12.04
N CYS A 83 11.44 -25.03 -12.07
CA CYS A 83 11.31 -23.88 -11.21
C CYS A 83 9.94 -23.81 -10.50
N SER A 84 9.93 -23.14 -9.35
CA SER A 84 8.74 -22.73 -8.62
C SER A 84 8.72 -21.20 -8.61
N TYR A 85 7.65 -20.63 -9.14
CA TYR A 85 7.52 -19.20 -9.36
C TYR A 85 6.60 -18.55 -8.34
N SER A 86 7.04 -17.41 -7.81
CA SER A 86 6.18 -16.44 -7.11
C SER A 86 6.01 -15.21 -8.00
N ALA A 87 4.84 -15.07 -8.62
CA ALA A 87 4.56 -14.00 -9.56
C ALA A 87 3.74 -12.88 -8.93
N PHE A 88 4.23 -11.67 -9.10
CA PHE A 88 3.57 -10.44 -8.71
C PHE A 88 2.92 -9.80 -9.93
N ASP A 89 1.60 -9.80 -9.97
CA ASP A 89 0.86 -8.92 -10.87
C ASP A 89 0.89 -7.50 -10.30
N THR A 90 1.23 -6.50 -11.11
CA THR A 90 1.42 -5.13 -10.61
C THR A 90 0.54 -4.12 -11.37
N PRO A 91 0.10 -3.04 -10.69
CA PRO A 91 -0.72 -2.03 -11.33
C PRO A 91 0.07 -1.26 -12.40
N GLY A 92 -0.56 -0.98 -13.55
CA GLY A 92 0.07 -0.23 -14.65
C GLY A 92 -0.02 1.29 -14.51
N ARG A 93 -1.00 1.79 -13.74
CA ARG A 93 -1.32 3.22 -13.60
C ARG A 93 -0.21 4.00 -12.91
N GLU A 94 0.11 5.18 -13.42
CA GLU A 94 1.12 6.09 -12.85
C GLU A 94 0.82 6.43 -11.39
N ALA A 95 -0.44 6.76 -11.08
CA ALA A 95 -0.89 7.06 -9.72
C ALA A 95 -0.70 5.91 -8.71
N LEU A 96 -0.51 4.67 -9.16
CA LEU A 96 -0.36 3.48 -8.32
C LEU A 96 1.08 2.98 -8.25
N ALA A 97 2.04 3.75 -8.74
CA ALA A 97 3.44 3.34 -8.80
C ALA A 97 4.07 3.05 -7.43
N ALA A 98 3.50 3.58 -6.35
CA ALA A 98 3.85 3.19 -4.98
C ALA A 98 3.60 1.71 -4.68
N LYS A 99 2.47 1.19 -5.14
CA LYS A 99 2.10 -0.20 -4.95
C LYS A 99 2.94 -1.11 -5.86
N PHE A 100 3.20 -0.67 -7.08
CA PHE A 100 4.15 -1.30 -7.99
C PHE A 100 5.54 -1.48 -7.36
N LEU A 101 6.18 -0.40 -6.91
CA LEU A 101 7.52 -0.44 -6.33
C LEU A 101 7.62 -1.41 -5.15
N SER A 102 6.58 -1.43 -4.30
CA SER A 102 6.56 -2.33 -3.15
C SER A 102 6.46 -3.81 -3.52
N ALA A 103 5.95 -4.16 -4.70
CA ALA A 103 5.90 -5.54 -5.18
C ALA A 103 7.14 -5.90 -6.01
N ALA A 104 7.60 -4.96 -6.85
CA ALA A 104 8.82 -5.11 -7.63
C ALA A 104 10.05 -5.31 -6.73
N SER A 105 10.09 -4.72 -5.53
CA SER A 105 11.19 -4.92 -4.59
C SER A 105 11.35 -6.36 -4.08
N LEU A 106 10.34 -7.22 -4.26
CA LEU A 106 10.42 -8.64 -3.92
C LEU A 106 10.82 -9.54 -5.10
N ALA A 107 11.03 -9.01 -6.31
CA ALA A 107 11.25 -9.83 -7.49
C ALA A 107 12.74 -10.03 -7.83
N ASP A 108 13.06 -11.21 -8.33
CA ASP A 108 14.36 -11.56 -8.94
C ASP A 108 14.43 -11.09 -10.39
N VAL A 109 13.29 -11.17 -11.08
CA VAL A 109 13.17 -10.95 -12.51
C VAL A 109 12.03 -9.98 -12.80
N ALA A 110 12.31 -9.02 -13.66
CA ALA A 110 11.35 -8.08 -14.22
C ALA A 110 10.80 -8.66 -15.52
N VAL A 111 9.49 -8.86 -15.61
CA VAL A 111 8.83 -9.20 -16.88
C VAL A 111 8.21 -7.93 -17.43
N LEU A 112 8.90 -7.27 -18.36
CA LEU A 112 8.43 -6.05 -19.01
C LEU A 112 7.46 -6.40 -20.13
N VAL A 113 6.18 -6.15 -19.89
CA VAL A 113 5.08 -6.40 -20.83
C VAL A 113 4.80 -5.15 -21.65
N VAL A 114 4.83 -5.32 -22.97
CA VAL A 114 4.64 -4.28 -23.97
C VAL A 114 3.56 -4.74 -24.95
N SER A 115 2.58 -3.89 -25.23
CA SER A 115 1.54 -4.20 -26.22
C SER A 115 2.06 -4.03 -27.64
N ALA A 116 1.72 -4.97 -28.53
CA ALA A 116 1.98 -4.84 -29.96
C ALA A 116 0.90 -4.06 -30.71
N ALA A 117 -0.28 -3.89 -30.11
CA ALA A 117 -1.44 -3.25 -30.74
C ALA A 117 -1.10 -1.83 -31.21
N ALA A 118 -1.62 -1.46 -32.38
CA ALA A 118 -1.42 -0.13 -32.94
C ALA A 118 -2.05 0.95 -32.03
N GLY A 119 -1.32 2.04 -31.81
CA GLY A 119 -1.69 3.14 -30.92
C GLY A 119 -1.28 2.91 -29.45
N GLU A 120 -1.38 1.69 -28.93
CA GLU A 120 -0.96 1.38 -27.56
C GLU A 120 0.56 1.41 -27.40
N TRP A 121 1.29 0.84 -28.37
CA TRP A 121 2.76 0.84 -28.35
C TRP A 121 3.31 2.26 -28.47
N GLU A 122 2.80 3.03 -29.44
CA GLU A 122 3.24 4.39 -29.73
C GLU A 122 3.04 5.29 -28.50
N LEU A 123 1.86 5.24 -27.88
CA LEU A 123 1.56 5.97 -26.65
C LEU A 123 2.49 5.56 -25.49
N ALA A 124 2.75 4.26 -25.33
CA ALA A 124 3.63 3.74 -24.28
C ALA A 124 5.09 4.16 -24.49
N ALA A 125 5.56 4.19 -25.73
CA ALA A 125 6.91 4.59 -26.09
C ALA A 125 7.11 6.10 -25.92
N GLU A 126 6.15 6.93 -26.39
CA GLU A 126 6.21 8.39 -26.30
C GLU A 126 6.05 8.92 -24.87
N SER A 127 5.18 8.30 -24.06
CA SER A 127 4.95 8.72 -22.67
C SER A 127 6.15 8.49 -21.75
N GLY A 128 7.15 7.72 -22.18
CA GLY A 128 8.30 7.35 -21.36
C GLY A 128 7.99 6.35 -20.23
N ARG A 129 6.73 5.90 -20.12
CA ARG A 129 6.27 5.04 -19.02
C ARG A 129 7.01 3.70 -18.95
N VAL A 130 7.31 3.11 -20.11
CA VAL A 130 8.09 1.86 -20.20
C VAL A 130 9.49 2.04 -19.60
N LYS A 131 10.13 3.19 -19.88
CA LYS A 131 11.45 3.55 -19.36
C LYS A 131 11.40 3.81 -17.85
N GLU A 132 10.39 4.53 -17.36
CA GLU A 132 10.18 4.77 -15.91
C GLU A 132 10.03 3.45 -15.14
N LEU A 133 9.18 2.53 -15.61
CA LEU A 133 8.96 1.23 -14.95
C LEU A 133 10.21 0.36 -14.94
N ALA A 134 10.97 0.36 -16.04
CA ALA A 134 12.24 -0.35 -16.11
C ALA A 134 13.29 0.26 -15.15
N LEU A 135 13.35 1.59 -15.05
CA LEU A 135 14.21 2.34 -14.14
C LEU A 135 13.88 2.08 -12.68
N ASP A 136 12.60 2.16 -12.32
CA ASP A 136 12.10 1.86 -10.99
C ASP A 136 12.46 0.42 -10.58
N SER A 137 12.29 -0.54 -11.48
CA SER A 137 12.62 -1.95 -11.24
C SER A 137 14.12 -2.18 -11.05
N PHE A 138 14.94 -1.52 -11.89
CA PHE A 138 16.39 -1.58 -11.78
C PHE A 138 16.87 -0.97 -10.45
N THR A 139 16.23 0.11 -10.03
CA THR A 139 16.48 0.79 -8.74
C THR A 139 16.15 -0.11 -7.57
N MET A 140 15.05 -0.88 -7.65
CA MET A 140 14.70 -1.87 -6.64
C MET A 140 15.63 -3.09 -6.65
N GLY A 141 16.55 -3.19 -7.62
CA GLY A 141 17.61 -4.18 -7.66
C GLY A 141 17.43 -5.32 -8.63
N ILE A 142 16.37 -5.27 -9.42
CA ILE A 142 16.09 -6.29 -10.41
C ILE A 142 17.06 -6.10 -11.58
N LYS A 143 18.01 -7.02 -11.72
CA LYS A 143 19.03 -6.97 -12.78
C LYS A 143 18.66 -7.78 -14.01
N ASN A 144 17.79 -8.77 -13.83
CA ASN A 144 17.34 -9.65 -14.90
C ASN A 144 16.00 -9.16 -15.41
N VAL A 145 15.90 -8.96 -16.72
CA VAL A 145 14.67 -8.50 -17.38
C VAL A 145 14.37 -9.42 -18.56
N VAL A 146 13.10 -9.76 -18.70
CA VAL A 146 12.53 -10.45 -19.87
C VAL A 146 11.45 -9.54 -20.45
N VAL A 147 11.40 -9.41 -21.77
CA VAL A 147 10.41 -8.60 -22.45
C VAL A 147 9.36 -9.50 -23.07
N TRP A 148 8.09 -9.24 -22.77
CA TRP A 148 6.95 -9.89 -23.42
C TRP A 148 6.25 -8.89 -24.33
N VAL A 149 6.26 -9.15 -25.63
CA VAL A 149 5.50 -8.39 -26.62
C VAL A 149 4.14 -9.08 -26.76
N THR A 150 3.12 -8.54 -26.10
CA THR A 150 1.80 -9.16 -26.00
C THR A 150 0.79 -8.56 -26.99
N LYS A 151 -0.41 -9.12 -27.05
CA LYS A 151 -1.47 -8.79 -28.02
C LYS A 151 -1.04 -9.01 -29.47
N MET A 152 -0.21 -10.02 -29.72
CA MET A 152 0.13 -10.41 -31.11
C MET A 152 -1.10 -10.87 -31.90
N ASP A 153 -2.14 -11.33 -31.21
CA ASP A 153 -3.44 -11.73 -31.75
C ASP A 153 -4.40 -10.56 -32.02
N ASP A 154 -4.00 -9.32 -31.69
CA ASP A 154 -4.82 -8.14 -31.98
C ASP A 154 -5.06 -7.97 -33.47
N PHE A 155 -6.25 -7.50 -33.86
CA PHE A 155 -6.64 -7.34 -35.25
C PHE A 155 -5.76 -6.35 -36.03
N THR A 156 -5.06 -5.44 -35.34
CA THR A 156 -4.10 -4.52 -35.95
C THR A 156 -2.71 -5.14 -36.17
N VAL A 157 -2.43 -6.28 -35.52
CA VAL A 157 -1.11 -6.93 -35.53
C VAL A 157 -1.13 -8.24 -36.30
N GLN A 158 -2.14 -9.09 -36.07
CA GLN A 158 -2.36 -10.35 -36.78
C GLN A 158 -1.09 -11.23 -36.87
N PHE A 159 -0.39 -11.37 -35.74
CA PHE A 159 0.86 -12.13 -35.60
C PHE A 159 2.01 -11.66 -36.52
N SER A 160 1.98 -10.40 -36.95
CA SER A 160 2.97 -9.81 -37.87
C SER A 160 4.39 -9.80 -37.31
N GLN A 161 5.31 -10.46 -38.03
CA GLN A 161 6.74 -10.43 -37.76
C GLN A 161 7.30 -9.01 -37.85
N SER A 162 6.88 -8.22 -38.85
CA SER A 162 7.38 -6.85 -39.05
C SER A 162 7.09 -5.96 -37.85
N ARG A 163 5.90 -6.10 -37.25
CA ARG A 163 5.50 -5.33 -36.06
C ARG A 163 6.32 -5.75 -34.84
N TYR A 164 6.53 -7.05 -34.66
CA TYR A 164 7.41 -7.54 -33.60
C TYR A 164 8.84 -7.03 -33.76
N ASP A 165 9.40 -7.05 -34.97
CA ASP A 165 10.79 -6.62 -35.23
C ASP A 165 10.98 -5.11 -34.97
N GLU A 166 9.96 -4.29 -35.25
CA GLU A 166 9.92 -2.87 -34.89
C GLU A 166 10.08 -2.68 -33.37
N ILE A 167 9.22 -3.34 -32.59
CA ILE A 167 9.21 -3.25 -31.12
C ILE A 167 10.50 -3.83 -30.54
N LYS A 168 10.95 -4.98 -31.05
CA LYS A 168 12.20 -5.64 -30.66
C LYS A 168 13.43 -4.76 -30.89
N LYS A 169 13.42 -3.92 -31.91
CA LYS A 169 14.50 -2.96 -32.17
C LYS A 169 14.48 -1.77 -31.22
N ALA A 170 13.28 -1.33 -30.81
CA ALA A 170 13.11 -0.16 -29.95
C ALA A 170 13.33 -0.44 -28.45
N VAL A 171 12.80 -1.54 -27.92
CA VAL A 171 12.85 -1.84 -26.47
C VAL A 171 14.29 -1.88 -25.89
N PRO A 172 15.29 -2.47 -26.56
CA PRO A 172 16.67 -2.49 -26.06
C PRO A 172 17.26 -1.09 -25.85
N ALA A 173 16.84 -0.06 -26.59
CA ALA A 173 17.33 1.30 -26.39
C ALA A 173 16.92 1.82 -25.00
N PHE A 174 15.66 1.60 -24.60
CA PHE A 174 15.17 1.99 -23.26
C PHE A 174 15.90 1.26 -22.14
N LEU A 175 16.11 -0.06 -22.30
CA LEU A 175 16.78 -0.88 -21.29
C LEU A 175 18.26 -0.51 -21.14
N LYS A 176 18.93 -0.15 -22.25
CA LYS A 176 20.32 0.31 -22.24
C LYS A 176 20.49 1.62 -21.49
N ASP A 177 19.60 2.57 -21.73
CA ASP A 177 19.61 3.87 -21.06
C ASP A 177 19.45 3.74 -19.54
N VAL A 178 18.64 2.77 -19.09
CA VAL A 178 18.45 2.47 -17.68
C VAL A 178 19.68 1.81 -17.05
N GLY A 179 20.41 1.00 -17.82
CA GLY A 179 21.62 0.30 -17.37
C GLY A 179 21.52 -1.22 -17.34
N TYR A 180 20.48 -1.82 -17.93
CA TYR A 180 20.39 -3.26 -18.10
C TYR A 180 21.44 -3.77 -19.11
N LYS A 181 21.94 -4.99 -18.88
CA LYS A 181 22.84 -5.66 -19.80
C LYS A 181 22.03 -6.28 -20.94
N LEU A 182 22.18 -5.74 -22.16
CA LEU A 182 21.35 -6.12 -23.30
C LEU A 182 21.66 -7.48 -23.95
N LYS A 183 22.87 -8.04 -23.75
CA LYS A 183 23.30 -9.25 -24.47
C LYS A 183 22.41 -10.47 -24.19
N ASP A 184 21.70 -10.45 -23.07
CA ASP A 184 21.00 -11.61 -22.52
C ASP A 184 19.50 -11.34 -22.27
N VAL A 185 18.91 -10.29 -22.85
CA VAL A 185 17.48 -9.96 -22.64
C VAL A 185 16.60 -10.68 -23.66
N PRO A 186 15.78 -11.67 -23.25
CA PRO A 186 14.85 -12.34 -24.15
C PRO A 186 13.69 -11.40 -24.49
N VAL A 187 13.32 -11.34 -25.78
CA VAL A 187 12.15 -10.59 -26.27
C VAL A 187 11.19 -11.59 -26.90
N VAL A 188 10.13 -11.92 -26.19
CA VAL A 188 9.22 -13.03 -26.50
C VAL A 188 7.88 -12.47 -27.00
N PRO A 189 7.44 -12.78 -28.24
CA PRO A 189 6.11 -12.44 -28.71
C PRO A 189 5.09 -13.42 -28.10
N ILE A 190 4.02 -12.90 -27.51
CA ILE A 190 2.99 -13.71 -26.84
C ILE A 190 1.59 -13.19 -27.20
N ALA A 191 0.58 -14.01 -26.95
CA ALA A 191 -0.80 -13.58 -26.95
C ALA A 191 -1.48 -14.04 -25.66
N GLY A 192 -1.69 -13.11 -24.72
CA GLY A 192 -2.20 -13.45 -23.38
C GLY A 192 -3.63 -14.00 -23.40
N LEU A 193 -4.49 -13.54 -24.32
CA LEU A 193 -5.90 -13.93 -24.37
C LEU A 193 -6.09 -15.31 -25.02
N SER A 194 -5.44 -15.53 -26.17
CA SER A 194 -5.47 -16.81 -26.90
C SER A 194 -4.49 -17.85 -26.35
N GLY A 195 -3.55 -17.45 -25.48
CA GLY A 195 -2.58 -18.34 -24.84
C GLY A 195 -1.36 -18.69 -25.70
N GLN A 196 -1.13 -17.98 -26.81
CA GLN A 196 -0.04 -18.29 -27.75
C GLN A 196 1.32 -17.96 -27.14
N ASN A 197 2.28 -18.88 -27.30
CA ASN A 197 3.67 -18.76 -26.89
C ASN A 197 3.90 -18.52 -25.39
N LEU A 198 2.94 -18.86 -24.53
CA LEU A 198 3.06 -18.75 -23.07
C LEU A 198 3.81 -19.94 -22.46
N ASN A 199 3.25 -21.15 -22.55
CA ASN A 199 3.86 -22.38 -22.03
C ASN A 199 4.58 -23.18 -23.12
N ALA A 200 4.08 -23.17 -24.35
CA ALA A 200 4.63 -23.88 -25.49
C ALA A 200 4.69 -22.96 -26.73
N LYS A 201 5.56 -23.30 -27.70
CA LYS A 201 5.72 -22.52 -28.94
C LYS A 201 4.40 -22.42 -29.72
N SER A 202 4.16 -21.25 -30.30
CA SER A 202 2.96 -20.97 -31.10
C SER A 202 3.09 -21.45 -32.54
N THR A 203 2.01 -22.02 -33.10
CA THR A 203 1.90 -22.33 -34.53
C THR A 203 1.53 -21.12 -35.38
N GLU A 204 0.96 -20.06 -34.77
CA GLU A 204 0.57 -18.81 -35.45
C GLU A 204 1.79 -17.89 -35.73
N MET A 205 2.90 -18.13 -35.04
CA MET A 205 4.15 -17.36 -35.19
C MET A 205 5.32 -18.27 -35.60
N PRO A 206 5.26 -18.96 -36.75
CA PRO A 206 6.29 -19.91 -37.18
C PRO A 206 7.64 -19.23 -37.46
N TRP A 207 7.64 -17.92 -37.68
CA TRP A 207 8.84 -17.09 -37.85
C TRP A 207 9.63 -16.87 -36.55
N TYR A 208 9.03 -17.10 -35.38
CA TYR A 208 9.69 -16.94 -34.09
C TYR A 208 10.33 -18.26 -33.63
N ALA A 209 11.66 -18.36 -33.77
CA ALA A 209 12.41 -19.56 -33.39
C ALA A 209 12.79 -19.63 -31.90
N GLY A 210 12.59 -18.55 -31.14
CA GLY A 210 13.01 -18.44 -29.73
C GLY A 210 12.21 -19.30 -28.76
N HIS A 211 12.50 -19.14 -27.47
CA HIS A 211 11.80 -19.83 -26.38
C HIS A 211 10.41 -19.25 -26.14
N SER A 212 9.49 -20.07 -25.63
CA SER A 212 8.21 -19.61 -25.08
C SER A 212 8.42 -18.70 -23.86
N ALA A 213 7.35 -18.08 -23.37
CA ALA A 213 7.44 -17.21 -22.19
C ALA A 213 7.96 -17.96 -20.96
N LEU A 214 7.44 -19.16 -20.72
CA LEU A 214 7.86 -20.02 -19.61
C LEU A 214 9.28 -20.55 -19.79
N GLU A 215 9.62 -21.04 -20.98
CA GLU A 215 10.97 -21.51 -21.33
C GLU A 215 12.01 -20.40 -21.18
N SER A 216 11.65 -19.15 -21.51
CA SER A 216 12.52 -17.98 -21.35
C SER A 216 12.78 -17.65 -19.89
N LEU A 217 11.80 -17.85 -19.00
CA LEU A 217 11.96 -17.69 -17.55
C LEU A 217 12.81 -18.84 -16.96
N ASP A 218 12.57 -20.08 -17.39
CA ASP A 218 13.33 -21.25 -16.94
C ASP A 218 14.80 -21.16 -17.37
N ALA A 219 15.06 -20.62 -18.56
CA ALA A 219 16.40 -20.42 -19.10
C ALA A 219 17.21 -19.32 -18.38
N LEU A 220 16.57 -18.50 -17.54
CA LEU A 220 17.32 -17.58 -16.68
C LEU A 220 18.20 -18.40 -15.75
N GLY A 221 19.51 -18.11 -15.73
CA GLY A 221 20.47 -18.84 -14.90
C GLY A 221 20.21 -18.71 -13.40
N GLU A 222 21.05 -19.34 -12.57
CA GLU A 222 20.93 -19.20 -11.12
C GLU A 222 21.10 -17.74 -10.69
N MET A 223 20.19 -17.29 -9.82
CA MET A 223 20.29 -15.98 -9.18
C MET A 223 21.46 -16.02 -8.20
N ASN A 224 22.43 -15.11 -8.35
CA ASN A 224 23.54 -15.00 -7.42
C ASN A 224 23.03 -14.54 -6.05
N ARG A 225 23.00 -15.47 -5.08
CA ARG A 225 22.66 -15.22 -3.68
C ARG A 225 23.97 -15.15 -2.90
N PRO A 226 24.47 -13.94 -2.55
CA PRO A 226 25.72 -13.80 -1.81
C PRO A 226 25.71 -14.53 -0.46
N ALA A 227 26.91 -14.67 0.13
CA ALA A 227 27.13 -15.44 1.36
C ALA A 227 26.24 -15.02 2.55
N GLU A 228 26.02 -15.95 3.49
CA GLU A 228 25.12 -15.81 4.65
C GLU A 228 25.34 -14.49 5.41
N LYS A 229 24.43 -13.54 5.18
CA LYS A 229 24.26 -12.32 5.99
C LYS A 229 23.18 -12.55 7.06
N PRO A 230 23.13 -11.73 8.12
CA PRO A 230 22.05 -11.79 9.10
C PRO A 230 20.66 -11.60 8.46
N LEU A 231 19.63 -12.10 9.14
CA LEU A 231 18.26 -12.08 8.63
C LEU A 231 17.75 -10.64 8.41
N ARG A 232 17.25 -10.36 7.20
CA ARG A 232 16.39 -9.22 6.89
C ARG A 232 15.23 -9.71 6.01
N LEU A 233 14.01 -9.55 6.50
CA LEU A 233 12.79 -9.91 5.77
C LEU A 233 11.81 -8.72 5.85
N PRO A 234 11.80 -7.85 4.82
CA PRO A 234 10.81 -6.79 4.71
C PRO A 234 9.39 -7.33 4.52
N VAL A 235 8.46 -6.86 5.34
CA VAL A 235 7.04 -7.21 5.31
C VAL A 235 6.35 -6.47 4.18
N LEU A 236 5.75 -7.22 3.27
CA LEU A 236 4.89 -6.72 2.20
C LEU A 236 3.43 -6.60 2.66
N LYS A 237 2.92 -7.61 3.36
CA LYS A 237 1.52 -7.69 3.77
C LYS A 237 1.38 -8.39 5.12
N VAL A 238 0.34 -8.00 5.86
CA VAL A 238 -0.05 -8.62 7.13
C VAL A 238 -1.47 -9.13 6.96
N HIS A 239 -1.71 -10.35 7.42
CA HIS A 239 -2.99 -11.00 7.48
C HIS A 239 -3.23 -11.47 8.90
N ASP A 240 -4.48 -11.41 9.33
CA ASP A 240 -4.91 -12.10 10.54
C ASP A 240 -5.68 -13.35 10.13
N GLN A 241 -5.23 -14.51 10.60
CA GLN A 241 -5.84 -15.80 10.28
C GLN A 241 -6.42 -16.40 11.56
N PRO A 242 -7.71 -16.82 11.58
CA PRO A 242 -8.38 -17.28 12.79
C PRO A 242 -7.62 -18.37 13.57
N GLU A 243 -6.98 -19.31 12.88
CA GLU A 243 -6.26 -20.44 13.51
C GLU A 243 -4.75 -20.20 13.66
N ALA A 244 -4.14 -19.48 12.72
CA ALA A 244 -2.68 -19.28 12.69
C ALA A 244 -2.24 -18.00 13.42
N GLY A 245 -3.16 -17.10 13.75
CA GLY A 245 -2.89 -15.76 14.26
C GLY A 245 -2.30 -14.85 13.17
N PRO A 246 -1.46 -13.87 13.56
CA PRO A 246 -0.86 -12.94 12.60
C PRO A 246 0.10 -13.65 11.64
N VAL A 247 -0.16 -13.49 10.35
CA VAL A 247 0.68 -13.99 9.26
C VAL A 247 1.22 -12.82 8.45
N VAL A 248 2.54 -12.76 8.32
CA VAL A 248 3.22 -11.77 7.49
C VAL A 248 3.71 -12.40 6.21
N ILE A 249 3.54 -11.68 5.09
CA ILE A 249 4.05 -12.06 3.79
C ILE A 249 5.20 -11.12 3.45
N GLY A 250 6.33 -11.67 3.03
CA GLY A 250 7.50 -10.90 2.62
C GLY A 250 8.54 -11.78 1.93
N ARG A 251 9.64 -11.16 1.51
CA ARG A 251 10.79 -11.87 0.92
C ARG A 251 11.94 -11.86 1.90
N VAL A 252 12.61 -13.00 2.04
CA VAL A 252 13.89 -13.06 2.75
C VAL A 252 14.94 -12.39 1.87
N GLU A 253 15.42 -11.21 2.25
CA GLU A 253 16.45 -10.48 1.50
C GLU A 253 17.85 -10.95 1.87
N THR A 254 18.06 -11.32 3.12
CA THR A 254 19.31 -11.90 3.61
C THR A 254 19.02 -12.89 4.73
N GLY A 255 19.91 -13.85 4.91
CA GLY A 255 19.86 -14.82 6.01
C GLY A 255 18.81 -15.91 5.84
N THR A 256 18.46 -16.54 6.96
CA THR A 256 17.52 -17.67 7.00
C THR A 256 16.52 -17.47 8.13
N ILE A 257 15.25 -17.74 7.87
CA ILE A 257 14.17 -17.77 8.85
C ILE A 257 13.71 -19.22 9.07
N ARG A 258 13.48 -19.62 10.32
CA ARG A 258 13.06 -20.97 10.71
C ARG A 258 11.96 -20.90 11.76
N PRO A 259 11.05 -21.88 11.83
CA PRO A 259 10.16 -22.05 12.99
C PRO A 259 10.95 -22.13 14.31
N GLY A 260 10.39 -21.56 15.38
CA GLY A 260 10.95 -21.55 16.74
C GLY A 260 11.98 -20.46 17.02
N ILE A 261 12.38 -19.64 16.03
CA ILE A 261 13.31 -18.54 16.29
C ILE A 261 12.56 -17.30 16.77
N LYS A 262 13.19 -16.56 17.70
CA LYS A 262 12.74 -15.22 18.09
C LYS A 262 13.22 -14.20 17.06
N VAL A 263 12.33 -13.31 16.65
CA VAL A 263 12.57 -12.27 15.67
C VAL A 263 12.20 -10.90 16.22
N ILE A 264 12.85 -9.87 15.68
CA ILE A 264 12.63 -8.47 16.06
C ILE A 264 12.17 -7.69 14.83
N PHE A 265 11.11 -6.92 14.99
CA PHE A 265 10.56 -6.04 13.98
C PHE A 265 11.12 -4.63 14.12
N ALA A 266 11.63 -4.09 13.02
CA ALA A 266 11.96 -2.69 12.88
C ALA A 266 11.08 -2.03 11.82
N PRO A 267 10.64 -0.78 12.00
CA PRO A 267 10.84 0.01 13.19
C PRO A 267 9.91 -0.39 14.34
N GLY A 268 10.28 -0.03 15.57
CA GLY A 268 9.44 -0.18 16.78
C GLY A 268 9.89 -1.27 17.75
N GLY A 269 10.80 -2.16 17.36
CA GLY A 269 11.44 -3.14 18.26
C GLY A 269 10.51 -4.21 18.82
N LEU A 270 9.38 -4.50 18.17
CA LEU A 270 8.47 -5.57 18.59
C LEU A 270 9.18 -6.92 18.48
N VAL A 271 8.97 -7.78 19.48
CA VAL A 271 9.57 -9.11 19.53
C VAL A 271 8.47 -10.13 19.29
N ALA A 272 8.69 -11.04 18.35
CA ALA A 272 7.77 -12.15 18.07
C ALA A 272 8.53 -13.47 17.96
N GLU A 273 7.80 -14.58 17.97
CA GLU A 273 8.32 -15.91 17.69
C GLU A 273 7.70 -16.48 16.41
N VAL A 274 8.53 -17.12 15.59
CA VAL A 274 8.08 -17.73 14.33
C VAL A 274 7.43 -19.09 14.61
N LYS A 275 6.11 -19.20 14.44
CA LYS A 275 5.39 -20.48 14.57
C LYS A 275 5.61 -21.40 13.39
N SER A 276 5.47 -20.86 12.18
CA SER A 276 5.61 -21.63 10.95
C SER A 276 5.97 -20.75 9.77
N VAL A 277 6.63 -21.35 8.78
CA VAL A 277 7.04 -20.72 7.53
C VAL A 277 6.41 -21.50 6.39
N HIS A 278 5.83 -20.80 5.41
CA HIS A 278 5.22 -21.39 4.22
C HIS A 278 5.84 -20.77 2.96
N LYS A 279 6.15 -21.61 1.97
CA LYS A 279 6.63 -21.24 0.64
C LYS A 279 5.57 -21.66 -0.37
N ALA A 280 5.03 -20.72 -1.16
CA ALA A 280 3.98 -21.00 -2.15
C ALA A 280 2.80 -21.83 -1.57
N GLY A 281 2.39 -21.52 -0.34
CA GLY A 281 1.30 -22.23 0.35
C GLY A 281 1.68 -23.56 1.03
N VAL A 282 2.91 -24.06 0.84
CA VAL A 282 3.38 -25.31 1.44
C VAL A 282 4.25 -25.01 2.67
N LYS A 283 4.00 -25.71 3.78
CA LYS A 283 4.80 -25.57 5.01
C LYS A 283 6.26 -25.98 4.76
N ALA A 284 7.20 -25.17 5.22
CA ALA A 284 8.63 -25.36 5.04
C ALA A 284 9.38 -25.38 6.39
N SER A 285 10.53 -26.07 6.43
CA SER A 285 11.39 -26.18 7.61
C SER A 285 12.30 -24.96 7.80
N ASP A 286 12.69 -24.31 6.72
CA ASP A 286 13.42 -23.05 6.69
C ASP A 286 12.96 -22.21 5.50
N ALA A 287 13.34 -20.94 5.46
CA ALA A 287 13.37 -20.15 4.24
C ALA A 287 14.62 -19.27 4.17
N ARG A 288 15.16 -19.14 2.97
CA ARG A 288 16.47 -18.56 2.67
C ARG A 288 16.32 -17.35 1.76
N GLU A 289 17.40 -16.59 1.64
CA GLU A 289 17.50 -15.44 0.74
C GLU A 289 16.87 -15.70 -0.64
N GLY A 290 16.05 -14.77 -1.12
CA GLY A 290 15.33 -14.83 -2.38
C GLY A 290 13.95 -15.49 -2.31
N GLU A 291 13.63 -16.20 -1.23
CA GLU A 291 12.33 -16.87 -1.10
C GLU A 291 11.25 -15.92 -0.57
N VAL A 292 10.12 -15.88 -1.28
CA VAL A 292 8.89 -15.21 -0.83
C VAL A 292 8.14 -16.18 0.09
N VAL A 293 7.81 -15.72 1.29
CA VAL A 293 7.26 -16.57 2.35
C VAL A 293 6.09 -15.93 3.08
N SER A 294 5.23 -16.80 3.60
CA SER A 294 4.22 -16.48 4.60
C SER A 294 4.67 -17.02 5.96
N VAL A 295 4.81 -16.14 6.94
CA VAL A 295 5.34 -16.45 8.27
C VAL A 295 4.26 -16.21 9.31
N SER A 296 3.83 -17.26 10.00
CA SER A 296 2.91 -17.17 11.14
C SER A 296 3.69 -16.88 12.41
N LEU A 297 3.16 -15.98 13.23
CA LEU A 297 3.83 -15.42 14.40
C LEU A 297 3.05 -15.66 15.69
N SER A 298 3.76 -15.60 16.81
CA SER A 298 3.19 -15.50 18.16
C SER A 298 3.86 -14.40 18.97
N GLY A 299 3.13 -13.93 20.00
CA GLY A 299 3.59 -12.89 20.92
C GLY A 299 3.37 -11.47 20.41
N VAL A 300 2.66 -11.31 19.30
CA VAL A 300 2.28 -10.05 18.67
C VAL A 300 0.88 -10.17 18.09
N GLU A 301 0.18 -9.04 17.96
CA GLU A 301 -1.12 -8.93 17.30
C GLU A 301 -0.98 -8.41 15.86
N ALA A 302 -1.91 -8.78 14.98
CA ALA A 302 -1.86 -8.34 13.58
C ALA A 302 -1.97 -6.81 13.43
N SER A 303 -2.62 -6.14 14.39
CA SER A 303 -2.77 -4.68 14.45
C SER A 303 -1.48 -3.93 14.77
N GLU A 304 -0.50 -4.59 15.40
CA GLU A 304 0.81 -4.04 15.73
C GLU A 304 1.79 -4.12 14.55
N LEU A 305 1.53 -5.05 13.63
CA LEU A 305 2.35 -5.30 12.46
C LEU A 305 1.86 -4.48 11.26
N ARG A 306 2.78 -4.01 10.42
CA ARG A 306 2.41 -3.30 9.19
C ARG A 306 3.37 -3.56 8.04
N LYS A 307 2.87 -3.34 6.83
CA LYS A 307 3.69 -3.22 5.62
C LYS A 307 4.83 -2.22 5.85
N GLY A 308 6.03 -2.57 5.42
CA GLY A 308 7.22 -1.74 5.59
C GLY A 308 8.03 -2.01 6.84
N MET A 309 7.54 -2.84 7.77
CA MET A 309 8.42 -3.36 8.82
C MET A 309 9.41 -4.37 8.24
N VAL A 310 10.53 -4.57 8.94
CA VAL A 310 11.62 -5.47 8.60
C VAL A 310 11.81 -6.42 9.77
N ILE A 311 11.71 -7.71 9.50
CA ILE A 311 12.00 -8.77 10.46
C ILE A 311 13.50 -9.04 10.44
N SER A 312 14.09 -9.16 11.62
CA SER A 312 15.51 -9.45 11.82
C SER A 312 15.73 -10.46 12.93
N GLY A 313 16.91 -11.07 12.93
CA GLY A 313 17.35 -11.95 14.02
C GLY A 313 17.76 -11.16 15.27
N SER A 314 17.79 -11.84 16.42
CA SER A 314 18.19 -11.22 17.69
C SER A 314 19.68 -10.87 17.80
N THR A 315 20.53 -11.49 17.00
CA THR A 315 21.99 -11.29 17.03
C THR A 315 22.45 -10.04 16.30
N ASP A 316 21.73 -9.64 15.25
CA ASP A 316 21.93 -8.41 14.50
C ASP A 316 20.56 -7.79 14.19
N PRO A 317 19.93 -7.14 15.19
CA PRO A 317 18.60 -6.57 15.02
C PRO A 317 18.62 -5.37 14.08
N ALA A 318 17.65 -5.33 13.18
CA ALA A 318 17.31 -4.14 12.42
C ALA A 318 16.79 -3.04 13.36
N SER A 319 16.92 -1.78 12.97
CA SER A 319 16.58 -0.64 13.83
C SER A 319 16.04 0.54 13.04
N ASP A 320 15.29 1.39 13.73
CA ASP A 320 14.77 2.65 13.24
C ASP A 320 15.91 3.60 12.82
N ALA A 321 15.77 4.21 11.65
CA ALA A 321 16.67 5.28 11.21
C ALA A 321 16.14 6.64 11.66
N GLU A 322 16.97 7.43 12.34
CA GLU A 322 16.66 8.81 12.70
C GLU A 322 17.04 9.76 11.56
N THR A 323 18.25 9.60 11.03
CA THR A 323 18.74 10.29 9.83
C THR A 323 19.67 9.36 9.08
N PHE A 324 19.88 9.59 7.79
CA PHE A 324 20.84 8.82 7.01
C PHE A 324 21.48 9.68 5.92
N LEU A 325 22.73 9.38 5.59
CA LEU A 325 23.43 10.01 4.47
C LEU A 325 23.20 9.17 3.22
N ALA A 326 22.73 9.80 2.16
CA ALA A 326 22.49 9.14 0.89
C ALA A 326 23.12 9.91 -0.26
N GLN A 327 23.64 9.15 -1.23
CA GLN A 327 24.04 9.67 -2.52
C GLN A 327 22.83 9.56 -3.46
N VAL A 328 22.33 10.70 -3.92
CA VAL A 328 21.13 10.83 -4.73
C VAL A 328 21.51 11.25 -6.15
N VAL A 329 21.01 10.52 -7.13
CA VAL A 329 21.04 10.91 -8.55
C VAL A 329 19.69 11.50 -8.90
N VAL A 330 19.68 12.78 -9.30
CA VAL A 330 18.46 13.47 -9.73
C VAL A 330 18.24 13.21 -11.22
N PHE A 331 17.03 12.80 -11.59
CA PHE A 331 16.63 12.60 -12.99
C PHE A 331 15.88 13.83 -13.49
N GLU A 332 14.61 13.70 -13.85
CA GLU A 332 13.78 14.79 -14.31
C GLU A 332 13.02 15.41 -13.14
N HIS A 333 13.34 16.65 -12.83
CA HIS A 333 12.63 17.47 -11.86
C HIS A 333 12.28 18.83 -12.47
N PRO A 334 11.05 19.35 -12.33
CA PRO A 334 10.60 20.57 -13.01
C PRO A 334 11.26 21.84 -12.46
N GLY A 335 11.82 21.78 -11.25
CA GLY A 335 12.52 22.89 -10.61
C GLY A 335 13.90 22.49 -10.08
N GLN A 336 14.28 23.08 -8.95
CA GLN A 336 15.54 22.77 -8.26
C GLN A 336 15.25 22.19 -6.88
N ILE A 337 15.98 21.16 -6.48
CA ILE A 337 15.89 20.56 -5.16
C ILE A 337 16.75 21.37 -4.19
N ARG A 338 16.18 21.81 -3.07
CA ARG A 338 16.87 22.57 -2.01
C ARG A 338 16.70 21.88 -0.66
N ALA A 339 17.48 22.30 0.33
CA ALA A 339 17.28 21.88 1.71
C ALA A 339 15.84 22.20 2.16
N GLY A 340 15.22 21.30 2.92
CA GLY A 340 13.80 21.35 3.31
C GLY A 340 12.84 20.72 2.30
N TYR A 341 13.29 20.31 1.11
CA TYR A 341 12.47 19.57 0.16
C TYR A 341 12.08 18.20 0.75
N CYS A 342 10.80 17.82 0.70
CA CYS A 342 10.29 16.63 1.39
C CYS A 342 9.45 15.71 0.47
N PRO A 343 10.09 15.04 -0.50
CA PRO A 343 9.42 14.06 -1.36
C PRO A 343 9.15 12.75 -0.61
N ALA A 344 8.41 11.84 -1.25
CA ALA A 344 8.25 10.48 -0.75
C ALA A 344 9.41 9.61 -1.25
N ILE A 345 10.08 8.89 -0.36
CA ILE A 345 11.04 7.84 -0.75
C ILE A 345 10.37 6.48 -0.70
N ALA A 346 10.61 5.66 -1.70
CA ALA A 346 10.20 4.27 -1.75
C ALA A 346 11.41 3.38 -1.44
N VAL A 347 11.34 2.66 -0.33
CA VAL A 347 12.41 1.83 0.18
C VAL A 347 11.84 0.47 0.56
N HIS A 348 12.49 -0.61 0.09
CA HIS A 348 11.97 -1.98 0.14
C HIS A 348 10.46 -2.05 -0.19
N THR A 349 9.64 -2.39 0.81
CA THR A 349 8.19 -2.59 0.72
C THR A 349 7.37 -1.37 1.11
N THR A 350 7.96 -0.21 1.46
CA THR A 350 7.23 0.95 1.99
C THR A 350 7.56 2.26 1.28
N GLN A 351 6.72 3.27 1.55
CA GLN A 351 6.96 4.64 1.15
C GLN A 351 6.82 5.58 2.34
N VAL A 352 7.77 6.49 2.48
CA VAL A 352 7.88 7.40 3.63
C VAL A 352 8.25 8.79 3.13
N PRO A 353 7.55 9.86 3.54
CA PRO A 353 8.00 11.22 3.29
C PRO A 353 9.35 11.45 3.98
N CYS A 354 10.33 11.93 3.23
CA CYS A 354 11.69 12.12 3.72
C CYS A 354 12.23 13.48 3.30
N GLU A 355 12.64 14.25 4.28
CA GLU A 355 13.17 15.59 4.09
C GLU A 355 14.65 15.56 3.73
N PHE A 356 15.02 16.36 2.74
CA PHE A 356 16.38 16.72 2.40
C PHE A 356 16.85 17.75 3.43
N GLU A 357 17.33 17.29 4.58
CA GLU A 357 17.72 18.15 5.72
C GLU A 357 18.88 19.08 5.31
N GLU A 358 19.92 18.53 4.66
CA GLU A 358 21.07 19.29 4.20
C GLU A 358 21.68 18.64 2.94
N LEU A 359 22.01 19.45 1.93
CA LEU A 359 22.83 19.02 0.80
C LEU A 359 24.31 19.20 1.20
N LEU A 360 25.03 18.09 1.34
CA LEU A 360 26.40 18.09 1.87
C LEU A 360 27.44 18.34 0.77
N SER A 361 27.29 17.65 -0.37
CA SER A 361 28.21 17.81 -1.49
C SER A 361 27.53 17.51 -2.83
N ARG A 362 27.99 18.16 -3.90
CA ARG A 362 27.75 17.71 -5.28
C ARG A 362 28.89 16.78 -5.69
N VAL A 363 28.53 15.63 -6.23
CA VAL A 363 29.47 14.58 -6.65
C VAL A 363 29.58 14.59 -8.17
N ASP A 364 30.80 14.53 -8.69
CA ASP A 364 31.03 14.33 -10.12
C ASP A 364 30.66 12.89 -10.51
N ARG A 365 29.75 12.73 -11.47
CA ARG A 365 29.23 11.42 -11.90
C ARG A 365 30.29 10.49 -12.49
N LYS A 366 31.35 11.02 -13.10
CA LYS A 366 32.40 10.24 -13.77
C LYS A 366 33.48 9.80 -12.79
N THR A 367 33.85 10.67 -11.86
CA THR A 367 34.96 10.41 -10.91
C THR A 367 34.48 9.90 -9.56
N GLY A 368 33.21 10.10 -9.21
CA GLY A 368 32.63 9.75 -7.91
C GLY A 368 33.15 10.60 -6.75
N LYS A 369 33.90 11.67 -7.02
CA LYS A 369 34.50 12.56 -6.02
C LYS A 369 33.64 13.81 -5.80
N ASP A 370 33.76 14.39 -4.61
CA ASP A 370 33.11 15.66 -4.29
C ASP A 370 33.69 16.78 -5.16
N ALA A 371 32.81 17.48 -5.88
CA ALA A 371 33.13 18.58 -6.77
C ALA A 371 32.80 19.95 -6.14
N GLU A 372 31.74 20.02 -5.32
CA GLU A 372 31.29 21.24 -4.65
C GLU A 372 30.78 20.89 -3.25
N ALA A 373 31.26 21.59 -2.23
CA ALA A 373 30.75 21.43 -0.86
C ALA A 373 29.54 22.33 -0.64
N LYS A 374 28.51 21.80 0.04
CA LYS A 374 27.26 22.48 0.41
C LYS A 374 26.58 23.24 -0.74
N PRO A 375 26.20 22.54 -1.83
CA PRO A 375 25.53 23.20 -2.96
C PRO A 375 24.17 23.78 -2.53
N ALA A 376 23.85 24.99 -3.00
CA ALA A 376 22.59 25.65 -2.66
C ALA A 376 21.35 24.94 -3.25
N SER A 377 21.52 24.18 -4.34
CA SER A 377 20.46 23.39 -4.96
C SER A 377 21.01 22.28 -5.86
N ALA A 378 20.21 21.24 -6.10
CA ALA A 378 20.46 20.18 -7.07
C ALA A 378 19.53 20.29 -8.28
N ARG A 379 20.07 20.03 -9.47
CA ARG A 379 19.34 20.02 -10.75
C ARG A 379 19.29 18.63 -11.38
N SER A 380 18.43 18.50 -12.37
CA SER A 380 18.31 17.31 -13.21
C SER A 380 19.66 16.84 -13.75
N GLY A 381 19.98 15.56 -13.57
CA GLY A 381 21.24 14.94 -13.98
C GLY A 381 22.41 15.06 -13.00
N GLU A 382 22.27 15.87 -11.94
CA GLU A 382 23.30 16.03 -10.90
C GLU A 382 23.26 14.88 -9.88
N VAL A 383 24.42 14.58 -9.29
CA VAL A 383 24.56 13.65 -8.18
C VAL A 383 24.92 14.45 -6.93
N VAL A 384 24.19 14.25 -5.84
CA VAL A 384 24.40 14.97 -4.58
C VAL A 384 24.41 14.03 -3.40
N THR A 385 25.30 14.28 -2.43
CA THR A 385 25.25 13.65 -1.11
C THR A 385 24.37 14.49 -0.22
N VAL A 386 23.33 13.87 0.35
CA VAL A 386 22.29 14.54 1.11
C VAL A 386 22.13 13.85 2.47
N LYS A 387 22.00 14.65 3.52
CA LYS A 387 21.50 14.20 4.82
C LYS A 387 19.98 14.17 4.76
N MET A 388 19.42 12.98 4.91
CA MET A 388 18.00 12.70 4.77
C MET A 388 17.38 12.46 6.15
N ARG A 389 16.20 13.02 6.40
CA ARG A 389 15.42 12.83 7.63
C ARG A 389 14.03 12.26 7.32
N PRO A 390 13.72 11.00 7.66
CA PRO A 390 12.39 10.46 7.47
C PRO A 390 11.39 11.14 8.42
N ARG A 391 10.20 11.47 7.91
CA ARG A 391 9.10 12.09 8.69
C ARG A 391 8.18 11.05 9.35
N ALA A 392 8.38 9.77 9.09
CA ALA A 392 7.76 8.67 9.81
C ALA A 392 8.77 7.55 10.06
N LEU A 393 8.49 6.67 11.01
CA LEU A 393 9.39 5.58 11.37
C LEU A 393 9.65 4.65 10.19
N VAL A 394 10.93 4.46 9.88
CA VAL A 394 11.42 3.61 8.79
C VAL A 394 12.68 2.86 9.24
N CYS A 395 12.83 1.63 8.75
CA CYS A 395 14.05 0.86 8.89
C CYS A 395 14.83 0.96 7.58
N VAL A 396 16.04 1.51 7.63
CA VAL A 396 16.96 1.50 6.49
C VAL A 396 18.35 1.09 6.95
N GLU A 397 19.13 0.54 6.03
CA GLU A 397 20.48 0.08 6.28
C GLU A 397 21.43 0.65 5.21
N THR A 398 22.74 0.57 5.45
CA THR A 398 23.71 0.99 4.45
C THR A 398 23.70 0.05 3.24
N PHE A 399 23.89 0.59 2.05
CA PHE A 399 23.89 -0.20 0.81
C PHE A 399 25.03 -1.20 0.74
N SER A 400 26.18 -0.90 1.34
CA SER A 400 27.32 -1.82 1.41
C SER A 400 26.97 -3.07 2.22
N SER A 401 26.28 -2.90 3.35
CA SER A 401 25.91 -4.00 4.25
C SER A 401 24.67 -4.73 3.75
N TYR A 402 23.59 -4.01 3.45
CA TYR A 402 22.30 -4.57 3.03
C TYR A 402 21.76 -3.84 1.80
N PRO A 403 22.25 -4.19 0.58
CA PRO A 403 21.83 -3.52 -0.66
C PRO A 403 20.31 -3.40 -0.86
N PRO A 404 19.49 -4.43 -0.54
CA PRO A 404 18.03 -4.34 -0.68
C PRO A 404 17.36 -3.27 0.21
N LEU A 405 17.94 -2.96 1.38
CA LEU A 405 17.44 -1.96 2.32
C LEU A 405 18.16 -0.60 2.19
N GLY A 406 19.26 -0.55 1.44
CA GLY A 406 20.09 0.63 1.25
C GLY A 406 19.89 1.38 -0.06
N ARG A 407 18.88 1.00 -0.86
CA ARG A 407 18.50 1.69 -2.10
C ARG A 407 17.06 2.15 -2.03
N PHE A 408 16.79 3.31 -2.61
CA PHE A 408 15.45 3.88 -2.63
C PHE A 408 15.20 4.69 -3.90
N ALA A 409 13.94 4.73 -4.32
CA ALA A 409 13.48 5.65 -5.36
C ALA A 409 12.87 6.89 -4.70
N ILE A 410 13.11 8.06 -5.28
CA ILE A 410 12.55 9.33 -4.80
C ILE A 410 11.40 9.70 -5.72
N ARG A 411 10.23 9.92 -5.13
CA ARG A 411 9.01 10.20 -5.85
C ARG A 411 8.39 11.51 -5.43
N ASP A 412 7.93 12.24 -6.43
CA ASP A 412 7.13 13.43 -6.25
C ASP A 412 6.04 13.51 -7.32
N HIS A 413 4.86 13.98 -6.95
CA HIS A 413 3.69 14.10 -7.82
C HIS A 413 3.39 12.85 -8.69
N GLY A 414 3.68 11.65 -8.18
CA GLY A 414 3.42 10.39 -8.88
C GLY A 414 4.57 9.91 -9.80
N ARG A 415 5.64 10.69 -9.98
CA ARG A 415 6.79 10.35 -10.83
C ARG A 415 8.05 10.07 -10.02
N THR A 416 8.95 9.26 -10.57
CA THR A 416 10.28 9.06 -10.00
C THR A 416 11.22 10.18 -10.45
N ILE A 417 11.62 11.03 -9.51
CA ILE A 417 12.49 12.20 -9.74
C ILE A 417 13.97 11.91 -9.47
N GLY A 418 14.29 10.76 -8.86
CA GLY A 418 15.65 10.39 -8.56
C GLY A 418 15.78 9.04 -7.87
N VAL A 419 17.02 8.59 -7.69
CA VAL A 419 17.36 7.37 -6.95
C VAL A 419 18.43 7.67 -5.93
N GLY A 420 18.38 6.95 -4.82
CA GLY A 420 19.32 7.13 -3.73
C GLY A 420 19.95 5.83 -3.27
N VAL A 421 21.21 5.94 -2.88
CA VAL A 421 21.97 4.87 -2.24
C VAL A 421 22.44 5.36 -0.87
N ILE A 422 22.08 4.62 0.18
CA ILE A 422 22.40 4.95 1.57
C ILE A 422 23.85 4.57 1.87
N LYS A 423 24.61 5.54 2.34
CA LYS A 423 26.03 5.39 2.71
C LYS A 423 26.18 5.15 4.20
N GLU A 424 25.47 5.93 5.01
CA GLU A 424 25.55 5.90 6.47
C GLU A 424 24.15 6.06 7.07
N VAL A 425 23.91 5.42 8.23
CA VAL A 425 22.63 5.49 8.94
C VAL A 425 22.90 5.85 10.39
N SER A 426 22.28 6.93 10.86
CA SER A 426 22.16 7.22 12.28
C SER A 426 20.94 6.49 12.83
N LYS A 427 21.20 5.45 13.64
CA LYS A 427 20.18 4.60 14.24
C LYS A 427 19.67 5.25 15.52
N LYS A 428 18.35 5.27 15.71
CA LYS A 428 17.78 5.72 16.98
C LYS A 428 18.13 4.68 18.06
N ALA A 429 18.70 5.12 19.19
CA ALA A 429 18.90 4.21 20.31
C ALA A 429 17.54 3.67 20.76
N VAL A 430 17.39 2.34 20.78
CA VAL A 430 16.18 1.69 21.30
C VAL A 430 16.04 2.12 22.76
N PRO A 431 14.99 2.84 23.17
CA PRO A 431 14.78 3.08 24.58
C PRO A 431 14.64 1.72 25.26
N LYS A 432 15.49 1.43 26.24
CA LYS A 432 15.30 0.26 27.11
C LYS A 432 13.92 0.43 27.74
N ARG A 433 12.96 -0.45 27.44
CA ARG A 433 11.69 -0.53 28.18
C ARG A 433 12.06 -0.85 29.64
N SER A 434 12.15 0.17 30.47
CA SER A 434 12.14 0.05 31.93
C SER A 434 10.87 0.71 32.41
N GLU A 435 9.75 -0.02 32.37
CA GLU A 435 8.53 0.26 33.14
C GLU A 435 7.58 -0.92 32.91
N SER A 436 7.15 -1.55 34.02
CA SER A 436 6.25 -2.69 33.99
C SER A 436 4.82 -2.23 33.70
N PHE A 437 4.10 -3.06 32.95
CA PHE A 437 2.71 -2.87 32.52
C PHE A 437 1.74 -2.60 33.69
N ASP A 438 2.07 -3.09 34.88
CA ASP A 438 1.24 -3.01 36.08
C ASP A 438 1.15 -1.59 36.66
N GLU A 439 2.19 -0.77 36.52
CA GLU A 439 2.24 0.58 37.13
C GLU A 439 1.37 1.60 36.36
N CYS A 440 1.06 1.32 35.09
CA CYS A 440 0.21 2.16 34.25
C CYS A 440 -1.29 1.96 34.52
N VAL A 441 -1.67 0.81 35.09
CA VAL A 441 -3.08 0.42 35.31
C VAL A 441 -3.61 0.97 36.63
N GLU A 442 -2.78 1.08 37.68
CA GLU A 442 -3.24 1.59 38.99
C GLU A 442 -3.55 3.10 39.00
N LYS A 443 -2.95 3.91 38.12
CA LYS A 443 -3.17 5.36 38.09
C LYS A 443 -4.51 5.81 37.46
N ARG A 444 -5.36 4.88 36.99
CA ARG A 444 -6.62 5.19 36.28
C ARG A 444 -7.91 4.95 37.07
N LYS A 445 -7.86 4.82 38.40
CA LYS A 445 -9.07 4.73 39.24
C LYS A 445 -9.22 5.95 40.15
N ALA A 446 -9.90 6.98 39.65
CA ALA A 446 -10.59 7.98 40.47
C ALA A 446 -11.87 8.45 39.75
N PRO A 447 -13.02 8.62 40.44
CA PRO A 447 -14.32 8.80 39.80
C PRO A 447 -14.74 10.27 39.57
N ASN A 448 -15.56 10.44 38.53
CA ASN A 448 -16.56 11.48 38.23
C ASN A 448 -16.15 12.97 38.06
N SER A 449 -16.27 13.45 36.82
CA SER A 449 -17.08 14.65 36.49
C SER A 449 -17.52 14.58 35.02
N ARG A 450 -18.78 14.96 34.71
CA ARG A 450 -19.29 15.12 33.34
C ARG A 450 -18.50 16.25 32.66
N ARG A 451 -17.43 15.90 31.97
CA ARG A 451 -16.65 16.81 31.12
C ARG A 451 -16.71 16.33 29.69
N THR A 452 -16.70 17.28 28.76
CA THR A 452 -16.48 17.06 27.32
C THR A 452 -15.44 15.96 27.12
N ILE A 453 -15.84 14.88 26.47
CA ILE A 453 -14.92 13.78 26.18
C ILE A 453 -14.21 14.17 24.89
N SER A 454 -13.01 14.72 25.04
CA SER A 454 -12.10 14.90 23.91
C SER A 454 -11.51 13.54 23.57
N THR A 455 -12.00 12.91 22.51
CA THR A 455 -11.46 11.62 22.07
C THR A 455 -10.34 11.83 21.07
N HIS A 456 -9.16 11.36 21.46
CA HIS A 456 -8.01 11.23 20.57
C HIS A 456 -7.91 9.78 20.17
N CYS A 457 -8.34 9.46 18.95
CA CYS A 457 -8.09 8.14 18.40
C CYS A 457 -7.04 8.27 17.32
N THR A 458 -6.02 7.44 17.45
CA THR A 458 -5.04 7.18 16.41
C THR A 458 -5.26 5.73 16.03
N VAL A 459 -5.74 5.47 14.80
CA VAL A 459 -5.97 4.10 14.34
C VAL A 459 -4.60 3.48 14.07
N GLY A 460 -3.99 2.95 15.13
CA GLY A 460 -2.61 2.50 15.15
C GLY A 460 -1.57 3.65 15.25
N PRO A 461 -0.30 3.32 15.50
CA PRO A 461 0.75 4.29 15.84
C PRO A 461 1.13 5.31 14.75
N ASN A 462 0.64 5.16 13.50
CA ASN A 462 0.90 6.05 12.36
C ASN A 462 -0.36 6.68 11.74
N GLY A 463 -1.54 6.50 12.34
CA GLY A 463 -2.71 7.27 11.93
C GLY A 463 -2.41 8.76 12.11
N LYS A 464 -2.72 9.62 11.13
CA LYS A 464 -2.74 11.06 11.44
C LYS A 464 -3.73 11.24 12.60
N PRO A 465 -3.35 11.89 13.70
CA PRO A 465 -4.20 11.99 14.87
C PRO A 465 -5.53 12.53 14.40
N SER A 466 -6.58 11.76 14.69
CA SER A 466 -7.93 12.21 14.41
C SER A 466 -8.48 12.79 15.70
N PHE A 467 -9.04 13.97 15.60
CA PHE A 467 -9.61 14.68 16.73
C PHE A 467 -11.11 14.85 16.53
N THR A 468 -11.85 14.32 17.50
CA THR A 468 -13.30 14.39 17.57
C THR A 468 -13.67 14.82 18.98
N GLU A 469 -14.43 15.90 19.07
CA GLU A 469 -15.06 16.30 20.31
C GLU A 469 -16.44 15.66 20.37
N LEU A 470 -16.72 15.01 21.50
CA LEU A 470 -17.99 14.34 21.76
C LEU A 470 -18.67 15.00 22.94
N PHE A 471 -19.97 15.23 22.80
CA PHE A 471 -20.81 15.73 23.87
C PHE A 471 -22.08 14.89 23.97
N PRO A 472 -22.24 14.08 25.03
CA PRO A 472 -23.47 13.33 25.27
C PRO A 472 -24.63 14.31 25.52
N LEU A 473 -25.65 14.26 24.68
CA LEU A 473 -26.84 15.11 24.77
C LEU A 473 -27.94 14.45 25.62
N SER A 474 -28.21 13.19 25.36
CA SER A 474 -29.31 12.45 26.01
C SER A 474 -28.92 11.00 26.22
N HIS A 475 -29.34 10.43 27.35
CA HIS A 475 -29.32 8.99 27.55
C HIS A 475 -30.75 8.44 27.41
N LEU A 476 -30.87 7.36 26.64
CA LEU A 476 -32.13 6.83 26.15
C LEU A 476 -32.20 5.32 26.42
N GLU A 477 -33.41 4.78 26.54
CA GLU A 477 -33.69 3.34 26.58
C GLU A 477 -34.34 2.93 25.26
N GLY A 478 -33.82 1.86 24.65
CA GLY A 478 -34.31 1.35 23.38
C GLY A 478 -35.37 0.27 23.52
N PRO A 479 -35.99 -0.14 22.40
CA PRO A 479 -37.04 -1.14 22.38
C PRO A 479 -36.57 -2.55 22.78
N ASP A 480 -35.26 -2.80 22.73
CA ASP A 480 -34.60 -4.02 23.20
C ASP A 480 -34.27 -3.99 24.71
N GLY A 481 -34.62 -2.90 25.43
CA GLY A 481 -34.33 -2.71 26.85
C GLY A 481 -32.89 -2.26 27.13
N GLU A 482 -32.10 -2.01 26.08
CA GLU A 482 -30.72 -1.54 26.19
C GLU A 482 -30.64 -0.02 26.28
N ARG A 483 -29.49 0.48 26.76
CA ARG A 483 -29.26 1.92 26.91
C ARG A 483 -28.46 2.48 25.75
N TYR A 484 -28.96 3.57 25.19
CA TYR A 484 -28.37 4.31 24.09
C TYR A 484 -28.04 5.73 24.53
N SER A 485 -27.11 6.38 23.83
CA SER A 485 -26.81 7.79 24.05
C SER A 485 -26.88 8.55 22.73
N LEU A 486 -27.61 9.67 22.73
CA LEU A 486 -27.54 10.65 21.66
C LEU A 486 -26.32 11.52 21.91
N VAL A 487 -25.44 11.64 20.92
CA VAL A 487 -24.14 12.31 21.07
C VAL A 487 -23.97 13.35 19.96
N ALA A 488 -23.70 14.59 20.33
CA ALA A 488 -23.23 15.61 19.42
C ALA A 488 -21.74 15.39 19.12
N ILE A 489 -21.36 15.53 17.85
CA ILE A 489 -20.01 15.20 17.37
C ILE A 489 -19.47 16.37 16.55
N LYS A 490 -18.30 16.88 16.93
CA LYS A 490 -17.54 17.86 16.13
C LYS A 490 -16.25 17.24 15.62
N LEU A 491 -16.13 17.18 14.29
CA LEU A 491 -14.96 16.68 13.58
C LEU A 491 -13.97 17.81 13.31
N HIS A 492 -12.71 17.60 13.69
CA HIS A 492 -11.63 18.54 13.39
C HIS A 492 -10.71 18.07 12.25
N THR A 493 -10.65 16.76 11.99
CA THR A 493 -9.63 16.14 11.12
C THR A 493 -10.17 15.34 9.94
N GLY A 494 -11.50 15.26 9.77
CA GLY A 494 -12.20 14.78 8.57
C GLY A 494 -11.70 13.47 7.94
N ARG A 495 -11.39 12.42 8.73
CA ARG A 495 -10.86 11.13 8.21
C ARG A 495 -11.95 10.12 7.86
N THR A 496 -11.67 9.21 6.92
CA THR A 496 -12.56 8.10 6.55
C THR A 496 -12.85 7.22 7.77
N HIS A 497 -14.14 7.00 8.07
CA HIS A 497 -14.64 6.24 9.22
C HIS A 497 -14.24 6.76 10.61
N GLN A 498 -13.74 8.01 10.71
CA GLN A 498 -13.28 8.60 11.97
C GLN A 498 -14.26 8.41 13.13
N ILE A 499 -15.52 8.81 12.93
CA ILE A 499 -16.57 8.72 13.96
C ILE A 499 -16.75 7.27 14.43
N ARG A 500 -16.88 6.34 13.49
CA ARG A 500 -17.15 4.91 13.77
C ARG A 500 -16.04 4.30 14.63
N VAL A 501 -14.79 4.59 14.29
CA VAL A 501 -13.62 4.08 15.03
C VAL A 501 -13.49 4.75 16.40
N HIS A 502 -13.76 6.06 16.50
CA HIS A 502 -13.69 6.78 17.77
C HIS A 502 -14.74 6.28 18.75
N MET A 503 -15.97 6.12 18.29
CA MET A 503 -17.09 5.62 19.07
C MET A 503 -16.84 4.17 19.54
N LEU A 504 -16.31 3.31 18.65
CA LEU A 504 -15.87 1.97 19.06
C LEU A 504 -14.76 2.02 20.12
N SER A 505 -13.76 2.89 19.96
CA SER A 505 -12.60 2.95 20.86
C SER A 505 -12.94 3.38 22.29
N ILE A 506 -14.05 4.10 22.47
CA ILE A 506 -14.57 4.45 23.80
C ILE A 506 -15.59 3.43 24.34
N GLY A 507 -15.76 2.29 23.65
CA GLY A 507 -16.66 1.21 24.07
C GLY A 507 -18.14 1.45 23.74
N HIS A 508 -18.45 2.44 22.91
CA HIS A 508 -19.82 2.82 22.56
C HIS A 508 -19.97 2.90 21.04
N PRO A 509 -19.99 1.77 20.31
CA PRO A 509 -20.10 1.77 18.85
C PRO A 509 -21.41 2.44 18.36
N LEU A 510 -21.42 2.85 17.09
CA LEU A 510 -22.63 3.40 16.49
C LEU A 510 -23.70 2.32 16.28
N VAL A 511 -24.96 2.71 16.45
CA VAL A 511 -26.12 1.86 16.18
C VAL A 511 -26.17 1.48 14.70
N THR A 512 -26.39 0.20 14.42
CA THR A 512 -26.45 -0.39 13.07
C THR A 512 -25.11 -0.34 12.32
N ASP A 513 -23.97 -0.26 13.02
CA ASP A 513 -22.63 -0.26 12.39
C ASP A 513 -22.18 -1.66 11.91
N ALA A 514 -22.43 -1.94 10.63
CA ALA A 514 -22.11 -3.23 10.01
C ALA A 514 -20.60 -3.54 9.85
N LYS A 515 -19.68 -2.61 10.15
CA LYS A 515 -18.23 -2.80 9.93
C LYS A 515 -17.45 -2.94 11.23
N TYR A 516 -17.87 -2.23 12.26
CA TYR A 516 -17.13 -2.12 13.52
C TYR A 516 -17.92 -2.68 14.71
N ALA A 517 -19.20 -3.01 14.54
CA ALA A 517 -20.06 -3.61 15.57
C ALA A 517 -21.04 -4.63 14.98
N GLU A 518 -20.51 -5.60 14.23
CA GLU A 518 -21.30 -6.63 13.53
C GLU A 518 -22.17 -7.44 14.49
N GLU A 519 -21.71 -7.68 15.72
CA GLU A 519 -22.41 -8.44 16.76
C GLU A 519 -23.79 -7.85 17.13
N ARG A 520 -23.94 -6.52 17.04
CA ARG A 520 -25.19 -5.80 17.37
C ARG A 520 -26.07 -5.51 16.14
N LEU A 521 -25.55 -5.76 14.93
CA LEU A 521 -26.15 -5.32 13.68
C LEU A 521 -27.58 -5.84 13.49
N THR A 522 -27.81 -7.13 13.77
CA THR A 522 -29.14 -7.75 13.57
C THR A 522 -30.19 -7.16 14.52
N THR A 523 -29.81 -6.92 15.78
CA THR A 523 -30.69 -6.35 16.80
C THR A 523 -31.00 -4.89 16.51
N ASP A 524 -29.97 -4.09 16.21
CA ASP A 524 -30.11 -2.66 15.93
C ASP A 524 -30.92 -2.40 14.65
N ARG A 525 -30.74 -3.24 13.61
CA ARG A 525 -31.51 -3.15 12.35
C ARG A 525 -33.01 -3.31 12.51
N ALA A 526 -33.47 -3.94 13.60
CA ALA A 526 -34.88 -4.16 13.84
C ALA A 526 -35.65 -2.84 14.08
N TRP A 527 -34.97 -1.80 14.58
CA TRP A 527 -35.58 -0.51 14.91
C TRP A 527 -34.88 0.69 14.25
N CYS A 528 -33.61 0.55 13.84
CA CYS A 528 -32.87 1.57 13.10
C CYS A 528 -32.38 1.04 11.74
N PRO A 529 -32.96 1.51 10.60
CA PRO A 529 -32.76 0.89 9.29
C PRO A 529 -31.39 1.14 8.65
N ARG A 530 -30.64 2.13 9.14
CA ARG A 530 -29.31 2.50 8.63
C ARG A 530 -28.39 2.89 9.78
N ASN A 531 -27.10 3.06 9.51
CA ASN A 531 -26.17 3.62 10.49
C ASN A 531 -26.76 4.91 11.09
N PHE A 532 -26.91 4.93 12.41
CA PHE A 532 -27.48 6.06 13.14
C PHE A 532 -26.45 7.19 13.22
N LEU A 533 -26.27 7.87 12.09
CA LEU A 533 -25.32 8.95 11.89
C LEU A 533 -25.90 9.97 10.90
N HIS A 534 -25.85 11.24 11.26
CA HIS A 534 -26.35 12.34 10.43
C HIS A 534 -25.50 13.59 10.61
N THR A 535 -25.14 14.23 9.50
CA THR A 535 -24.50 15.54 9.51
C THR A 535 -25.60 16.59 9.51
N TYR A 536 -25.88 17.18 10.67
CA TYR A 536 -26.98 18.14 10.85
C TYR A 536 -26.56 19.60 10.60
N ARG A 537 -25.26 19.89 10.60
CA ARG A 537 -24.72 21.23 10.47
C ARG A 537 -23.41 21.22 9.70
N LEU A 538 -23.29 22.11 8.72
CA LEU A 538 -22.06 22.40 7.99
C LEU A 538 -21.86 23.92 7.97
N ALA A 539 -20.67 24.38 8.37
CA ALA A 539 -20.33 25.78 8.32
C ALA A 539 -18.96 25.97 7.65
N PHE A 540 -18.83 26.98 6.81
CA PHE A 540 -17.58 27.37 6.16
C PHE A 540 -17.47 28.89 6.11
N ARG A 541 -16.26 29.40 5.87
CA ARG A 541 -16.03 30.84 5.71
C ARG A 541 -15.88 31.17 4.24
N ASP A 542 -16.52 32.25 3.81
CA ASP A 542 -16.34 32.81 2.48
C ASP A 542 -14.95 33.44 2.33
N LEU A 543 -14.60 33.73 1.08
CA LEU A 543 -13.39 34.49 0.77
C LEU A 543 -13.52 35.91 1.36
N PRO A 544 -12.53 36.38 2.13
CA PRO A 544 -12.57 37.72 2.71
C PRO A 544 -12.59 38.78 1.61
N THR A 545 -13.46 39.78 1.75
CA THR A 545 -13.39 41.01 0.96
C THR A 545 -12.13 41.81 1.33
N GLU A 546 -11.69 42.75 0.49
CA GLU A 546 -10.50 43.58 0.77
C GLU A 546 -10.58 44.31 2.13
N LYS A 547 -11.80 44.68 2.57
CA LYS A 547 -12.04 45.30 3.88
C LYS A 547 -11.91 44.32 5.04
N GLU A 548 -12.35 43.09 4.87
CA GLU A 548 -12.31 42.03 5.89
C GLU A 548 -10.89 41.46 6.03
N LEU A 549 -10.16 41.36 4.93
CA LEU A 549 -8.75 40.96 4.93
C LEU A 549 -7.89 41.90 5.79
N ALA A 550 -8.20 43.19 5.79
CA ALA A 550 -7.50 44.21 6.56
C ALA A 550 -7.88 44.28 8.05
N SER A 551 -8.99 43.66 8.46
CA SER A 551 -9.54 43.78 9.82
C SER A 551 -9.53 42.46 10.60
N THR A 552 -10.19 41.42 10.07
CA THR A 552 -10.35 40.12 10.74
C THR A 552 -9.55 39.01 10.04
N GLY A 553 -9.15 39.22 8.78
CA GLY A 553 -8.41 38.24 7.98
C GLY A 553 -9.27 37.11 7.41
N PHE A 554 -10.59 37.13 7.63
CA PHE A 554 -11.52 36.07 7.21
C PHE A 554 -12.85 36.65 6.73
N GLY A 555 -13.48 36.03 5.72
CA GLY A 555 -14.82 36.40 5.24
C GLY A 555 -15.94 35.86 6.11
N ASP A 556 -17.18 36.22 5.76
CA ASP A 556 -18.40 35.83 6.46
C ASP A 556 -18.57 34.31 6.61
N VAL A 557 -19.22 33.88 7.69
CA VAL A 557 -19.52 32.46 7.94
C VAL A 557 -20.83 32.10 7.24
N GLN A 558 -20.78 31.18 6.30
CA GLN A 558 -21.96 30.53 5.72
C GLN A 558 -22.27 29.27 6.52
N GLU A 559 -23.55 29.07 6.85
CA GLU A 559 -24.01 27.94 7.65
C GLU A 559 -25.24 27.29 7.01
N LEU A 560 -25.20 25.95 6.93
CA LEU A 560 -26.32 25.11 6.55
C LEU A 560 -26.67 24.18 7.70
N VAL A 561 -27.93 24.19 8.12
CA VAL A 561 -28.48 23.30 9.15
C VAL A 561 -29.60 22.45 8.54
N THR A 562 -29.55 21.15 8.77
CA THR A 562 -30.56 20.19 8.32
C THR A 562 -31.07 19.37 9.51
N PRO A 563 -32.38 19.24 9.71
CA PRO A 563 -32.94 18.39 10.75
C PRO A 563 -32.76 16.91 10.40
N LEU A 564 -32.99 16.02 11.38
CA LEU A 564 -32.93 14.57 11.15
C LEU A 564 -33.88 14.16 10.01
N PRO A 565 -33.40 13.33 9.06
CA PRO A 565 -34.24 12.74 8.04
C PRO A 565 -35.34 11.86 8.67
N ALA A 566 -36.45 11.68 7.95
CA ALA A 566 -37.66 11.03 8.47
C ALA A 566 -37.38 9.63 9.06
N ASP A 567 -36.48 8.87 8.45
CA ASP A 567 -36.12 7.52 8.88
C ASP A 567 -35.42 7.47 10.24
N LEU A 568 -34.48 8.39 10.52
CA LEU A 568 -33.84 8.49 11.84
C LEU A 568 -34.75 9.15 12.88
N ARG A 569 -35.65 10.03 12.45
CA ARG A 569 -36.67 10.60 13.35
C ARG A 569 -37.60 9.51 13.85
N GLN A 570 -38.08 8.65 12.95
CA GLN A 570 -38.89 7.49 13.32
C GLN A 570 -38.13 6.54 14.26
N ALA A 571 -36.84 6.30 14.01
CA ALA A 571 -36.01 5.52 14.93
C ALA A 571 -35.87 6.20 16.31
N MET A 572 -35.80 7.53 16.38
CA MET A 572 -35.77 8.29 17.64
C MET A 572 -37.06 8.24 18.43
N GLU A 573 -38.22 8.19 17.77
CA GLU A 573 -39.54 8.07 18.43
C GLU A 573 -39.67 6.77 19.22
N GLY A 574 -38.95 5.71 18.80
CA GLY A 574 -38.89 4.43 19.50
C GLY A 574 -38.01 4.42 20.75
N LEU A 575 -37.29 5.50 21.05
CA LEU A 575 -36.37 5.62 22.18
C LEU A 575 -36.97 6.47 23.30
N LYS A 576 -36.74 6.07 24.56
CA LYS A 576 -37.29 6.75 25.75
C LYS A 576 -36.20 7.45 26.55
N PRO A 577 -36.30 8.75 26.85
CA PRO A 577 -35.30 9.44 27.66
C PRO A 577 -35.30 8.98 29.12
N LEU A 578 -34.11 8.78 29.69
CA LEU A 578 -33.92 8.28 31.06
C LEU A 578 -34.11 9.36 32.15
N ASP A 579 -33.94 10.64 31.80
CA ASP A 579 -34.10 11.77 32.72
C ASP A 579 -34.65 13.02 31.99
N GLU A 580 -34.98 14.07 32.75
CA GLU A 580 -35.61 15.30 32.24
C GLU A 580 -34.68 16.13 31.34
N VAL A 581 -33.37 16.13 31.63
CA VAL A 581 -32.36 16.79 30.80
C VAL A 581 -32.24 16.09 29.44
N SER A 582 -32.16 14.76 29.46
CA SER A 582 -32.16 13.92 28.27
C SER A 582 -33.43 14.09 27.45
N ARG A 583 -34.59 14.28 28.11
CA ARG A 583 -35.88 14.54 27.46
C ARG A 583 -35.89 15.87 26.71
N SER A 584 -35.36 16.94 27.30
CA SER A 584 -35.29 18.26 26.67
C SER A 584 -34.51 18.20 25.36
N HIS A 585 -33.26 17.71 25.41
CA HIS A 585 -32.44 17.57 24.20
C HIS A 585 -33.05 16.59 23.19
N TRP A 586 -33.61 15.47 23.64
CA TRP A 586 -34.27 14.52 22.74
C TRP A 586 -35.47 15.16 22.00
N GLN A 587 -36.23 16.03 22.66
CA GLN A 587 -37.35 16.77 22.04
C GLN A 587 -36.87 17.77 20.99
N ASP A 588 -35.77 18.49 21.24
CA ASP A 588 -35.19 19.43 20.26
C ASP A 588 -34.90 18.74 18.91
N TRP A 589 -34.39 17.50 18.97
CA TRP A 589 -34.06 16.70 17.79
C TRP A 589 -35.28 16.03 17.16
N LEU A 590 -36.32 15.72 17.94
CA LEU A 590 -37.56 15.12 17.44
C LEU A 590 -38.46 16.12 16.72
N ALA A 591 -38.53 17.36 17.22
CA ALA A 591 -39.39 18.43 16.68
C ALA A 591 -39.03 18.79 15.22
N GLY A 592 -37.77 18.58 14.83
CA GLY A 592 -37.33 18.69 13.42
C GLY A 592 -37.23 20.13 12.90
N GLU A 593 -37.23 21.14 13.78
CA GLU A 593 -37.05 22.54 13.44
C GLU A 593 -35.57 22.92 13.45
N ALA A 594 -35.03 23.34 12.30
CA ALA A 594 -33.62 23.71 12.17
C ALA A 594 -33.20 24.87 13.10
N SER A 595 -34.14 25.74 13.46
CA SER A 595 -33.93 26.87 14.38
C SER A 595 -33.67 26.45 15.84
N MET A 596 -34.08 25.25 16.23
CA MET A 596 -33.89 24.71 17.59
C MET A 596 -32.53 24.01 17.75
N LEU A 597 -31.87 23.65 16.65
CA LEU A 597 -30.59 22.95 16.67
C LEU A 597 -29.46 23.94 16.97
N LYS A 598 -28.74 23.71 18.07
CA LYS A 598 -27.66 24.59 18.51
C LYS A 598 -26.32 24.19 17.85
N PRO A 599 -25.40 25.14 17.63
CA PRO A 599 -24.00 24.83 17.31
C PRO A 599 -23.35 24.00 18.43
N PHE A 600 -22.38 23.16 18.06
CA PHE A 600 -21.67 22.29 18.99
C PHE A 600 -21.13 23.04 20.22
N GLU A 601 -20.62 24.25 20.00
CA GLU A 601 -20.02 25.12 21.02
C GLU A 601 -21.01 25.53 22.13
N LYS A 602 -22.31 25.61 21.82
CA LYS A 602 -23.33 25.96 22.82
C LYS A 602 -23.59 24.81 23.79
N TYR A 603 -23.54 23.56 23.32
CA TYR A 603 -23.69 22.40 24.20
C TYR A 603 -22.54 22.31 25.21
N THR A 604 -21.33 22.70 24.82
CA THR A 604 -20.17 22.72 25.73
C THR A 604 -20.15 23.91 26.70
N ALA A 605 -20.75 25.05 26.32
CA ALA A 605 -20.81 26.24 27.16
C ALA A 605 -21.85 26.11 28.30
N GLU A 606 -22.96 25.39 28.05
CA GLU A 606 -24.04 25.15 29.02
C GLU A 606 -23.63 24.21 30.20
N VAL A 607 -22.38 23.72 30.25
CA VAL A 607 -21.83 22.86 31.34
C VAL A 607 -20.72 23.58 32.14
N ALA A 608 -20.34 24.79 31.73
CA ALA A 608 -19.34 25.60 32.43
C ALA A 608 -19.94 26.50 33.54
N GLU A 609 -21.27 26.54 33.64
CA GLU A 609 -22.05 26.98 34.81
C GLU A 609 -22.59 25.76 35.55
#